data_AF-A0A4Q3FQB6-F1
#
_entry.id   AF-A0A4Q3FQB6-F1
#
_cell.length_a   1.000
_cell.length_b   1.000
_cell.length_c   1.000
_cell.angle_alpha   90.00
_cell.angle_beta   90.00
_cell.angle_gamma   90.00
#
_symmetry.space_group_name_H-M   'P 1'
#
loop_
_entity.id
_entity.type
_entity.pdbx_description
1 polymer ?
#
loop_
_entity_poly.entity_id
_entity_poly.type
_entity_poly.pdbx_seq_one_letter_code
_entity_poly.pdbx_strand_id
1 'polypeptide(L)'
;MKKLKIFIAVITLFLAFVSIQPVAAQCAMCAANVESSHNAGGTKADGLNKGILVLLAAPYLAAAAVGYIWFKRFKRKNIEINMRKEKFNLN
;
A
#
# COMPACT_ATOMS: atom_id res chain seq x y z
N MET A 1 18.71 24.43 5.51
CA MET A 1 18.85 23.10 6.16
C MET A 1 17.58 22.24 6.06
N LYS A 2 16.44 22.62 6.65
CA LYS A 2 15.21 21.79 6.66
C LYS A 2 14.63 21.54 5.25
N LYS A 3 14.58 22.56 4.40
CA LYS A 3 14.08 22.44 3.01
C LYS A 3 14.95 21.53 2.14
N LEU A 4 16.27 21.51 2.38
CA LEU A 4 17.20 20.62 1.68
C LEU A 4 17.00 19.15 2.10
N LYS A 5 16.78 18.89 3.40
CA LYS A 5 16.47 17.53 3.89
C LYS A 5 15.18 16.99 3.31
N ILE A 6 14.13 17.84 3.22
CA ILE A 6 12.86 17.47 2.60
C ILE A 6 13.05 17.20 1.10
N PHE A 7 13.78 18.06 0.40
CA PHE A 7 14.07 17.88 -1.02
C PHE A 7 14.81 16.57 -1.31
N ILE A 8 15.84 16.26 -0.51
CA ILE A 8 16.58 14.99 -0.61
C ILE A 8 15.64 13.81 -0.35
N ALA A 9 14.83 13.83 0.71
CA ALA A 9 13.91 12.75 1.03
C ALA A 9 12.89 12.49 -0.09
N VAL A 10 12.34 13.55 -0.70
CA VAL A 10 11.40 13.44 -1.82
C VAL A 10 12.08 12.86 -3.06
N ILE A 11 13.30 13.30 -3.37
CA ILE A 11 14.09 12.77 -4.48
C ILE A 11 14.42 11.29 -4.27
N THR A 12 14.88 10.91 -3.08
CA THR A 12 15.21 9.51 -2.78
C THR A 12 13.97 8.62 -2.88
N LEU A 13 12.82 9.08 -2.40
CA LEU A 13 11.56 8.37 -2.53
C LEU A 13 11.16 8.21 -4.00
N PHE A 14 11.23 9.28 -4.79
CA PHE A 14 10.92 9.25 -6.21
C PHE A 14 11.83 8.26 -6.99
N LEU A 15 13.14 8.29 -6.73
CA LEU A 15 14.09 7.36 -7.35
C LEU A 15 13.79 5.90 -6.97
N ALA A 16 13.38 5.64 -5.72
CA ALA A 16 13.00 4.29 -5.28
C ALA A 16 11.72 3.79 -5.96
N PHE A 17 10.77 4.67 -6.30
CA PHE A 17 9.57 4.29 -7.06
C PHE A 17 9.85 3.99 -8.54
N VAL A 18 10.86 4.65 -9.13
CA VAL A 18 11.20 4.49 -10.55
C VAL A 18 12.19 3.34 -10.80
N SER A 19 12.88 2.87 -9.76
CA SER A 19 13.81 1.73 -9.88
C SER A 19 13.05 0.42 -10.08
N ILE A 20 12.90 0.01 -11.33
CA ILE A 20 12.43 -1.33 -11.69
C ILE A 20 13.66 -2.26 -11.70
N GLN A 21 13.89 -2.99 -10.61
CA GLN A 21 14.87 -4.07 -10.58
C GLN A 21 14.16 -5.42 -10.79
N PRO A 22 14.78 -6.37 -11.51
CA PRO A 22 14.28 -7.74 -11.54
C PRO A 22 14.29 -8.27 -10.11
N VAL A 23 13.10 -8.57 -9.58
CA VAL A 23 12.96 -9.14 -8.23
C VAL A 23 13.52 -10.55 -8.28
N ALA A 24 14.75 -10.74 -7.79
CA ALA A 24 15.19 -12.06 -7.35
C ALA A 24 14.26 -12.50 -6.22
N ALA A 25 13.80 -13.75 -6.24
CA ALA A 25 12.86 -14.25 -5.23
C ALA A 25 13.43 -14.02 -3.83
N GLN A 26 12.72 -13.24 -3.00
CA GLN A 26 13.21 -12.79 -1.69
C GLN A 26 13.16 -13.89 -0.62
N CYS A 27 12.70 -15.09 -0.96
CA CYS A 27 12.55 -16.22 -0.06
C CYS A 27 13.11 -17.49 -0.72
N ALA A 28 14.02 -18.21 -0.05
CA ALA A 28 14.65 -19.44 -0.56
C ALA A 28 13.63 -20.53 -0.95
N MET A 29 12.48 -20.57 -0.26
CA MET A 29 11.38 -21.50 -0.58
C MET A 29 10.71 -21.19 -1.92
N CYS A 30 10.56 -19.92 -2.28
CA CYS A 30 9.99 -19.53 -3.58
C CYS A 30 10.96 -19.84 -4.74
N ALA A 31 12.26 -19.69 -4.51
CA ALA A 31 13.30 -20.05 -5.48
C ALA A 31 13.34 -21.57 -5.76
N ALA A 32 13.30 -22.40 -4.71
CA ALA A 32 13.28 -23.87 -4.85
C ALA A 32 12.04 -24.37 -5.61
N ASN A 33 10.87 -23.76 -5.40
CA ASN A 33 9.65 -24.11 -6.13
C ASN A 33 9.69 -23.68 -7.61
N VAL A 34 10.36 -22.56 -7.92
CA VAL A 34 10.58 -22.10 -9.29
C VAL A 34 11.52 -23.06 -10.02
N GLU A 35 12.65 -23.40 -9.39
CA GLU A 35 13.67 -24.26 -9.99
C GLU A 35 13.16 -25.70 -10.22
N SER A 36 12.43 -26.27 -9.27
CA SER A 36 11.79 -27.58 -9.43
C SER A 36 10.72 -27.60 -10.53
N SER A 37 9.96 -26.52 -10.68
CA SER A 37 8.97 -26.38 -11.77
C SER A 37 9.65 -26.25 -13.14
N HIS A 38 10.75 -25.50 -13.23
CA HIS A 38 11.49 -25.28 -14.47
C HIS A 38 12.22 -26.56 -14.92
N ASN A 39 12.81 -27.29 -13.98
CA ASN A 39 13.46 -28.59 -14.23
C ASN A 39 12.45 -29.68 -14.68
N ALA A 40 11.18 -29.55 -14.30
CA ALA A 40 10.09 -30.40 -14.77
C ALA A 40 9.46 -29.92 -16.10
N GLY A 41 10.03 -28.90 -16.76
CA GLY A 41 9.52 -28.34 -18.03
C GLY A 41 8.27 -27.47 -17.88
N GLY A 42 7.92 -27.05 -16.66
CA GLY A 42 6.72 -26.27 -16.36
C GLY A 42 6.95 -24.76 -16.40
N THR A 43 6.15 -24.04 -17.20
CA THR A 43 6.15 -22.56 -17.32
C THR A 43 5.44 -21.83 -16.18
N LYS A 44 4.89 -22.57 -15.20
CA LYS A 44 4.14 -21.99 -14.06
C LYS A 44 5.01 -21.14 -13.14
N ALA A 45 6.33 -21.33 -13.19
CA ALA A 45 7.30 -20.59 -12.39
C ALA A 45 7.55 -19.16 -12.89
N ASP A 46 7.37 -18.88 -14.19
CA ASP A 46 7.71 -17.60 -14.83
C ASP A 46 6.90 -16.41 -14.26
N GLY A 47 5.75 -16.71 -13.64
CA GLY A 47 4.85 -15.72 -13.05
C GLY A 47 4.84 -15.68 -11.51
N LEU A 48 5.65 -16.46 -10.81
CA LEU A 48 5.48 -16.66 -9.35
C LEU A 48 5.64 -15.36 -8.54
N ASN A 49 6.62 -14.53 -8.88
CA ASN A 49 6.85 -13.25 -8.20
C ASN A 49 5.67 -12.27 -8.39
N LYS A 50 5.02 -12.31 -9.56
CA LYS A 50 3.77 -11.55 -9.78
C LYS A 50 2.64 -12.11 -8.92
N GLY A 51 2.54 -13.43 -8.79
CA GLY A 51 1.56 -14.09 -7.92
C GLY A 51 1.70 -13.71 -6.44
N ILE A 52 2.93 -13.67 -5.91
CA ILE A 52 3.20 -13.28 -4.52
C ILE A 52 2.78 -11.82 -4.26
N LEU A 53 3.12 -10.91 -5.17
CA LEU A 53 2.72 -9.50 -5.05
C LEU A 53 1.19 -9.33 -5.08
N VAL A 54 0.49 -10.10 -5.91
CA VAL A 54 -0.98 -10.07 -5.98
C VAL A 54 -1.60 -10.61 -4.68
N LEU A 55 -1.08 -11.74 -4.16
CA LEU A 55 -1.55 -12.32 -2.89
C LEU A 55 -1.29 -11.40 -1.70
N LEU A 56 -0.14 -10.73 -1.67
CA LEU A 56 0.19 -9.77 -0.62
C LEU A 56 -0.64 -8.49 -0.72
N ALA A 57 -0.96 -8.01 -1.93
CA ALA A 57 -1.79 -6.83 -2.14
C ALA A 57 -3.28 -7.09 -1.81
N ALA A 58 -3.77 -8.30 -2.03
CA ALA A 58 -5.17 -8.67 -1.84
C ALA A 58 -5.79 -8.27 -0.48
N PRO A 59 -5.18 -8.57 0.69
CA PRO A 59 -5.76 -8.20 1.99
C PRO A 59 -5.84 -6.68 2.19
N TYR A 60 -4.84 -5.92 1.72
CA TYR A 60 -4.86 -4.46 1.83
C TYR A 60 -5.91 -3.83 0.92
N LEU A 61 -6.05 -4.33 -0.32
CA LEU A 61 -7.08 -3.87 -1.24
C LEU A 61 -8.48 -4.19 -0.73
N ALA A 62 -8.68 -5.38 -0.16
CA ALA A 62 -9.94 -5.77 0.46
C ALA A 62 -10.29 -4.85 1.64
N ALA A 63 -9.33 -4.60 2.55
CA ALA A 63 -9.52 -3.69 3.67
C ALA A 63 -9.83 -2.26 3.21
N ALA A 64 -9.13 -1.75 2.19
CA ALA A 64 -9.36 -0.43 1.62
C ALA A 64 -10.76 -0.31 0.99
N ALA A 65 -11.21 -1.33 0.26
CA ALA A 65 -12.54 -1.36 -0.33
C ALA A 65 -13.64 -1.33 0.75
N VAL A 66 -13.51 -2.17 1.78
CA VAL A 66 -14.44 -2.20 2.92
C VAL A 66 -14.45 -0.85 3.65
N GLY A 67 -13.27 -0.29 3.95
CA GLY A 67 -13.14 1.00 4.62
C GLY A 67 -13.75 2.14 3.80
N TYR A 68 -13.56 2.15 2.47
CA TYR A 68 -14.14 3.15 1.59
C TYR A 68 -15.68 3.07 1.56
N ILE A 69 -16.24 1.86 1.45
CA ILE A 69 -17.70 1.64 1.47
C ILE A 69 -18.28 2.09 2.81
N TRP A 70 -17.64 1.71 3.92
CA TRP A 70 -18.05 2.11 5.26
C TRP A 70 -18.03 3.63 5.40
N PHE A 71 -16.93 4.27 5.04
CA PHE A 71 -16.81 5.73 5.09
C PHE A 71 -17.91 6.41 4.27
N LYS A 72 -18.14 5.98 3.02
CA LYS A 72 -19.16 6.58 2.16
C LYS A 72 -20.58 6.42 2.73
N ARG A 73 -20.87 5.29 3.37
CA ARG A 73 -22.20 4.97 3.90
C ARG A 73 -22.48 5.60 5.26
N PHE A 74 -21.47 5.72 6.12
CA PHE A 74 -21.61 6.24 7.48
C PHE A 74 -21.13 7.69 7.65
N LYS A 75 -20.55 8.30 6.61
CA LYS A 75 -20.28 9.74 6.59
C LYS A 75 -21.61 10.50 6.67
N ARG A 76 -21.91 11.00 7.87
CA ARG A 76 -23.04 11.90 8.12
C ARG A 76 -22.93 13.10 7.17
N LYS A 77 -23.95 13.30 6.34
CA LYS A 77 -24.11 14.53 5.57
C LYS A 77 -25.03 15.44 6.37
N ASN A 78 -24.59 16.67 6.62
CA ASN A 78 -25.29 17.69 7.40
C ASN A 78 -25.32 17.42 8.92
N ILE A 79 -24.16 17.54 9.57
CA ILE A 79 -24.13 17.79 11.01
C ILE A 79 -24.27 19.30 11.17
N GLU A 80 -25.46 19.79 11.50
CA GLU A 80 -25.59 21.14 12.02
C GLU A 80 -24.90 21.18 13.38
N ILE A 81 -23.69 21.76 13.41
CA ILE A 81 -23.00 22.04 14.65
C ILE A 81 -23.74 23.24 15.28
N ASN A 82 -24.78 22.94 16.08
CA ASN A 82 -25.45 23.94 16.89
C ASN A 82 -24.55 24.29 18.08
N MET A 83 -23.48 25.05 17.82
CA MET A 83 -22.71 25.66 18.90
C MET A 83 -23.59 26.73 19.51
N ARG A 84 -23.99 26.49 20.76
CA ARG A 84 -24.60 27.50 21.62
C ARG A 84 -23.72 28.74 21.58
N LYS A 85 -24.19 29.82 20.97
CA LYS A 85 -23.53 31.13 20.91
C LYS A 85 -23.59 31.85 22.26
N GLU A 86 -23.45 31.15 23.37
CA GLU A 86 -23.23 31.84 24.63
C GLU A 86 -21.78 32.29 24.67
N LYS A 87 -21.58 33.56 25.01
CA LYS A 87 -20.27 34.06 25.36
C LYS A 87 -19.83 33.28 26.60
N PHE A 88 -18.78 32.48 26.46
CA PHE A 88 -18.10 31.92 27.62
C PHE A 88 -17.56 33.09 28.44
N ASN A 89 -18.23 33.42 29.53
CA ASN A 89 -17.74 34.37 30.53
C ASN A 89 -16.60 33.68 31.29
N LEU A 90 -15.41 33.74 30.69
CA LEU A 90 -14.17 33.51 31.42
C LEU A 90 -13.96 34.73 32.31
N ASN A 91 -14.19 34.54 33.62
CA ASN A 91 -13.83 35.49 34.65
C ASN A 91 -12.31 35.68 34.73
#